data_AF-A0A929TEL3-F1
#
_entry.id   AF-A0A929TEL3-F1
#
_cell.length_a   1.000
_cell.length_b   1.000
_cell.length_c   1.000
_cell.angle_alpha   90.00
_cell.angle_beta   90.00
_cell.angle_gamma   90.00
#
_symmetry.space_group_name_H-M   'P 1'
#
loop_
_entity.id
_entity.type
_entity.pdbx_description
1 polymer ?
#
loop_
_entity_poly.entity_id
_entity_poly.type
_entity_poly.pdbx_seq_one_letter_code
_entity_poly.pdbx_strand_id
1 'polypeptide(L)'
;MNWGQIKLETLRKMFSGDGANIPSDSATKEYLFGMPQAANEAIQLLATSGKYIIKQIEIINHPLKNMLGEAYQNRQYINSLSSGKQSQKFTIDGARALYFQVQGHIKYQIFLDGAESVSEDLVRENYTVIKKLLPQNQKAVVLFETPTVGNVKNLCAYDTPFDRADDIFPFEEYLQYPLREMAKDFFQIDENEVFFLGEEEPRYIAARDYYQEAGQLFVIPRNRPGVYRINYKAYPEIITQDTEDDYEIPLAREAAAIVPLYMASQLYKDDNNAIATIYRNEFEVAKELLSQKGNVQRNEKFTSLSGW
;
A
#
# COMPACT_ATOMS: atom_id res chain seq x y z
N MET A 1 23.83 12.46 4.20
CA MET A 1 25.16 12.10 3.66
C MET A 1 24.88 11.68 2.25
N ASN A 2 25.49 12.34 1.29
CA ASN A 2 25.16 12.16 -0.12
C ASN A 2 26.00 11.06 -0.77
N TRP A 3 25.62 10.66 -1.97
CA TRP A 3 26.26 9.59 -2.71
C TRP A 3 27.75 9.86 -2.97
N GLY A 4 28.12 11.09 -3.33
CA GLY A 4 29.51 11.50 -3.52
C GLY A 4 30.37 11.30 -2.27
N GLN A 5 29.84 11.65 -1.09
CA GLN A 5 30.50 11.42 0.20
C GLN A 5 30.68 9.93 0.48
N ILE A 6 29.67 9.10 0.19
CA ILE A 6 29.75 7.64 0.38
C ILE A 6 30.83 7.02 -0.49
N LYS A 7 30.90 7.42 -1.78
CA LYS A 7 31.94 6.98 -2.70
C LYS A 7 33.33 7.39 -2.20
N LEU A 8 33.49 8.65 -1.80
CA LEU A 8 34.76 9.17 -1.29
C LEU A 8 35.24 8.44 -0.04
N GLU A 9 34.38 8.29 0.97
CA GLU A 9 34.72 7.58 2.21
C GLU A 9 35.04 6.10 1.98
N THR A 10 34.37 5.47 1.01
CA THR A 10 34.69 4.08 0.61
C THR A 10 36.10 3.99 0.03
N LEU A 11 36.46 4.88 -0.91
CA LEU A 11 37.79 4.89 -1.51
C LEU A 11 38.90 5.18 -0.50
N ARG A 12 38.65 6.11 0.44
CA ARG A 12 39.59 6.42 1.52
C ARG A 12 39.92 5.20 2.36
N LYS A 13 38.93 4.36 2.65
CA LYS A 13 39.13 3.09 3.38
C LYS A 13 39.96 2.07 2.59
N MET A 14 39.86 2.03 1.27
CA MET A 14 40.60 1.06 0.46
C MET A 14 42.03 1.51 0.14
N PHE A 15 42.24 2.80 -0.11
CA PHE A 15 43.52 3.31 -0.63
C PHE A 15 44.30 4.22 0.32
N SER A 16 43.80 4.47 1.54
CA SER A 16 44.43 5.36 2.53
C SER A 16 44.76 6.75 1.95
N GLY A 17 43.88 7.30 1.10
CA GLY A 17 44.10 8.56 0.42
C GLY A 17 43.53 9.77 1.17
N ASP A 18 44.32 10.85 1.31
CA ASP A 18 43.92 12.11 1.94
C ASP A 18 43.16 13.08 1.00
N GLY A 19 42.86 12.65 -0.24
CA GLY A 19 42.22 13.48 -1.25
C GLY A 19 40.78 13.88 -0.90
N ALA A 20 40.40 15.12 -1.23
CA ALA A 20 39.03 15.63 -1.08
C ALA A 20 38.11 15.29 -2.28
N ASN A 21 38.68 14.78 -3.36
CA ASN A 21 37.98 14.49 -4.61
C ASN A 21 38.02 12.98 -4.90
N ILE A 22 36.99 12.48 -5.59
CA ILE A 22 36.95 11.11 -6.10
C ILE A 22 38.01 10.98 -7.21
N PRO A 23 39.06 10.17 -7.05
CA PRO A 23 40.05 9.95 -8.10
C PRO A 23 39.37 9.31 -9.31
N SER A 24 39.65 9.82 -10.50
CA SER A 24 39.10 9.32 -11.77
C SER A 24 40.14 8.53 -12.57
N ASP A 25 41.10 7.91 -11.90
CA ASP A 25 42.17 7.15 -12.55
C ASP A 25 41.72 5.73 -12.90
N SER A 26 42.55 5.03 -13.66
CA SER A 26 42.25 3.66 -14.09
C SER A 26 42.19 2.67 -12.93
N ALA A 27 42.78 2.98 -11.77
CA ALA A 27 42.81 2.12 -10.61
C ALA A 27 41.50 2.20 -9.82
N THR A 28 40.85 3.35 -9.73
CA THR A 28 39.58 3.51 -8.99
C THR A 28 38.34 3.18 -9.81
N LYS A 29 38.45 3.20 -11.14
CA LYS A 29 37.30 3.06 -12.06
C LYS A 29 36.52 1.77 -11.87
N GLU A 30 37.21 0.64 -11.68
CA GLU A 30 36.56 -0.66 -11.48
C GLU A 30 35.76 -0.70 -10.18
N TYR A 31 36.32 -0.16 -9.10
CA TYR A 31 35.63 -0.05 -7.82
C TYR A 31 34.42 0.88 -7.90
N LEU A 32 34.55 2.05 -8.54
CA LEU A 32 33.44 2.98 -8.75
C LEU A 32 32.27 2.31 -9.49
N PHE A 33 32.56 1.45 -10.47
CA PHE A 33 31.54 0.67 -11.16
C PHE A 33 30.89 -0.39 -10.26
N GLY A 34 31.63 -1.00 -9.32
CA GLY A 34 31.08 -1.94 -8.34
C GLY A 34 30.28 -1.30 -7.20
N MET A 35 30.46 0.00 -6.96
CA MET A 35 29.91 0.68 -5.78
C MET A 35 28.38 0.65 -5.66
N PRO A 36 27.57 0.88 -6.72
CA PRO A 36 26.12 0.91 -6.57
C PRO A 36 25.54 -0.39 -6.00
N GLN A 37 26.02 -1.55 -6.46
CA GLN A 37 25.56 -2.84 -5.92
C GLN A 37 25.92 -2.99 -4.43
N ALA A 38 27.18 -2.76 -4.08
CA ALA A 38 27.63 -2.88 -2.69
C ALA A 38 26.93 -1.87 -1.77
N ALA A 39 26.64 -0.66 -2.26
CA ALA A 39 25.88 0.35 -1.54
C ALA A 39 24.44 -0.09 -1.30
N ASN A 40 23.74 -0.60 -2.33
CA ASN A 40 22.36 -1.07 -2.20
C ASN A 40 22.22 -2.18 -1.16
N GLU A 41 23.15 -3.14 -1.15
CA GLU A 41 23.18 -4.20 -0.13
C GLU A 41 23.37 -3.63 1.28
N ALA A 42 24.34 -2.71 1.45
CA ALA A 42 24.58 -2.05 2.73
C ALA A 42 23.35 -1.27 3.23
N ILE A 43 22.76 -0.47 2.34
CA ILE A 43 21.61 0.39 2.66
C ILE A 43 20.40 -0.47 3.01
N GLN A 44 20.15 -1.58 2.30
CA GLN A 44 19.06 -2.50 2.62
C GLN A 44 19.23 -3.15 4.00
N LEU A 45 20.45 -3.55 4.35
CA LEU A 45 20.75 -4.11 5.68
C LEU A 45 20.55 -3.06 6.78
N LEU A 46 21.03 -1.83 6.55
CA LEU A 46 20.95 -0.76 7.55
C LEU A 46 19.54 -0.21 7.72
N ALA A 47 18.79 -0.05 6.62
CA ALA A 47 17.38 0.37 6.63
C ALA A 47 16.47 -0.62 7.37
N THR A 48 16.90 -1.87 7.55
CA THR A 48 16.14 -2.89 8.30
C THR A 48 16.69 -3.16 9.70
N SER A 49 17.78 -2.50 10.11
CA SER A 49 18.47 -2.72 11.40
C SER A 49 17.99 -1.79 12.53
N GLY A 50 16.67 -1.53 12.60
CA GLY A 50 16.04 -0.75 13.67
C GLY A 50 15.86 0.75 13.39
N LYS A 51 16.41 1.27 12.28
CA LYS A 51 16.18 2.63 11.79
C LYS A 51 15.56 2.62 10.39
N TYR A 52 14.31 2.20 10.36
CA TYR A 52 13.55 2.14 9.12
C TYR A 52 13.33 3.52 8.51
N ILE A 53 13.25 3.55 7.18
CA ILE A 53 12.76 4.70 6.44
C ILE A 53 11.26 4.76 6.65
N ILE A 54 10.76 5.80 7.30
CA ILE A 54 9.32 5.98 7.52
C ILE A 54 8.77 6.94 6.46
N LYS A 55 7.75 6.50 5.74
CA LYS A 55 6.98 7.31 4.79
C LYS A 55 5.50 7.24 5.15
N GLN A 56 4.70 8.09 4.52
CA GLN A 56 3.29 8.22 4.81
C GLN A 56 2.46 8.09 3.52
N ILE A 57 1.34 7.38 3.60
CA ILE A 57 0.27 7.45 2.61
C ILE A 57 -1.04 7.84 3.28
N GLU A 58 -1.96 8.41 2.52
CA GLU A 58 -3.31 8.72 2.96
C GLU A 58 -4.34 7.98 2.10
N ILE A 59 -5.30 7.35 2.77
CA ILE A 59 -6.43 6.66 2.13
C ILE A 59 -7.69 7.44 2.50
N ILE A 60 -8.36 7.97 1.48
CA ILE A 60 -9.60 8.72 1.62
C ILE A 60 -10.76 7.72 1.54
N ASN A 61 -11.45 7.49 2.65
CA ASN A 61 -12.65 6.67 2.72
C ASN A 61 -13.88 7.57 2.73
N HIS A 62 -14.43 7.88 1.57
CA HIS A 62 -15.69 8.61 1.44
C HIS A 62 -16.62 7.83 0.52
N PRO A 63 -17.24 6.74 1.02
CA PRO A 63 -18.05 5.89 0.18
C PRO A 63 -19.34 6.57 -0.28
N LEU A 64 -19.72 6.32 -1.53
CA LEU A 64 -21.00 6.81 -2.07
C LEU A 64 -22.20 6.07 -1.47
N LYS A 65 -23.38 6.67 -1.46
CA LYS A 65 -24.59 6.00 -0.93
C LYS A 65 -25.23 5.10 -1.98
N ASN A 66 -25.84 4.00 -1.54
CA ASN A 66 -26.64 3.15 -2.41
C ASN A 66 -28.04 3.77 -2.60
N MET A 67 -28.43 3.98 -3.85
CA MET A 67 -29.76 4.51 -4.20
C MET A 67 -30.91 3.53 -3.91
N LEU A 68 -30.62 2.23 -3.72
CA LEU A 68 -31.66 1.22 -3.44
C LEU A 68 -32.28 1.36 -2.03
N GLY A 69 -31.79 2.27 -1.20
CA GLY A 69 -32.33 2.58 0.13
C GLY A 69 -31.68 1.79 1.27
N GLU A 70 -32.02 2.16 2.52
CA GLU A 70 -31.35 1.66 3.74
C GLU A 70 -31.37 0.12 3.87
N ALA A 71 -32.44 -0.53 3.39
CA ALA A 71 -32.53 -1.98 3.38
C ALA A 71 -31.40 -2.66 2.58
N TYR A 72 -30.76 -1.94 1.65
CA TYR A 72 -29.65 -2.40 0.81
C TYR A 72 -28.34 -1.68 1.11
N GLN A 73 -28.31 -0.75 2.08
CA GLN A 73 -27.08 -0.04 2.46
C GLN A 73 -26.16 -0.90 3.32
N ASN A 74 -26.73 -1.77 4.18
CA ASN A 74 -25.99 -2.60 5.14
C ASN A 74 -26.18 -4.11 4.93
N ARG A 75 -26.91 -4.53 3.87
CA ARG A 75 -27.15 -5.96 3.60
C ARG A 75 -26.16 -6.49 2.55
N GLN A 76 -25.30 -7.38 3.00
CA GLN A 76 -24.34 -8.12 2.18
C GLN A 76 -24.95 -9.24 1.32
N TYR A 77 -26.23 -9.56 1.47
CA TYR A 77 -26.80 -10.77 0.90
C TYR A 77 -28.17 -10.51 0.28
N ILE A 78 -28.26 -10.68 -1.04
CA ILE A 78 -29.45 -11.28 -1.63
C ILE A 78 -29.14 -12.78 -1.62
N ASN A 79 -29.70 -13.50 -0.64
CA ASN A 79 -29.47 -14.94 -0.50
C ASN A 79 -29.90 -15.69 -1.76
N SER A 80 -29.05 -16.65 -2.14
CA SER A 80 -29.31 -17.89 -2.89
C SER A 80 -30.75 -18.02 -3.37
N LEU A 81 -30.95 -17.73 -4.66
CA LEU A 81 -32.15 -18.17 -5.34
C LEU A 81 -32.03 -19.69 -5.49
N SER A 82 -32.58 -20.41 -4.51
CA SER A 82 -32.53 -21.87 -4.45
C SER A 82 -33.34 -22.48 -5.60
N SER A 83 -32.69 -23.33 -6.41
CA SER A 83 -33.27 -24.38 -7.26
C SER A 83 -34.72 -24.14 -7.72
N GLY A 84 -34.90 -23.15 -8.59
CA GLY A 84 -36.17 -22.79 -9.22
C GLY A 84 -35.99 -21.47 -9.95
N LYS A 85 -36.69 -21.24 -11.06
CA LYS A 85 -36.68 -19.94 -11.75
C LYS A 85 -37.25 -18.88 -10.82
N GLN A 86 -36.40 -18.34 -9.96
CA GLN A 86 -36.71 -17.18 -9.15
C GLN A 86 -36.07 -15.99 -9.83
N SER A 87 -36.86 -14.94 -10.00
CA SER A 87 -36.40 -13.69 -10.56
C SER A 87 -36.53 -12.58 -9.53
N GLN A 88 -35.54 -11.70 -9.49
CA GLN A 88 -35.57 -10.54 -8.63
C GLN A 88 -35.42 -9.28 -9.45
N LYS A 89 -36.35 -8.34 -9.25
CA LYS A 89 -36.46 -7.11 -10.02
C LYS A 89 -36.17 -5.91 -9.12
N PHE A 90 -35.25 -5.07 -9.56
CA PHE A 90 -34.91 -3.80 -8.93
C PHE A 90 -35.27 -2.67 -9.89
N THR A 91 -35.94 -1.65 -9.38
CA THR A 91 -36.30 -0.47 -10.17
C THR A 91 -35.65 0.73 -9.54
N ILE A 92 -34.86 1.46 -10.31
CA ILE A 92 -34.05 2.58 -9.86
C ILE A 92 -34.28 3.74 -10.80
N ASP A 93 -34.55 4.92 -10.23
CA ASP A 93 -34.72 6.15 -11.00
C ASP A 93 -33.47 7.01 -10.88
N GLY A 94 -32.96 7.54 -11.99
CA GLY A 94 -31.83 8.46 -12.02
C GLY A 94 -30.44 7.86 -11.76
N ALA A 95 -30.29 6.54 -11.70
CA ALA A 95 -28.98 5.92 -11.53
C ALA A 95 -28.06 6.17 -12.74
N ARG A 96 -26.79 6.43 -12.43
CA ARG A 96 -25.70 6.68 -13.38
C ARG A 96 -24.71 5.52 -13.45
N ALA A 97 -24.70 4.66 -12.44
CA ALA A 97 -23.87 3.45 -12.44
C ALA A 97 -24.49 2.33 -11.59
N LEU A 98 -24.10 1.10 -11.91
CA LEU A 98 -24.42 -0.11 -11.16
C LEU A 98 -23.14 -0.85 -10.77
N TYR A 99 -23.15 -1.41 -9.57
CA TYR A 99 -22.15 -2.33 -9.04
C TYR A 99 -22.87 -3.54 -8.44
N PHE A 100 -22.42 -4.75 -8.75
CA PHE A 100 -22.86 -5.97 -8.07
C PHE A 100 -21.84 -7.09 -8.27
N GLN A 101 -21.92 -8.14 -7.47
CA GLN A 101 -21.08 -9.33 -7.59
C GLN A 101 -21.95 -10.56 -7.82
N VAL A 102 -21.54 -11.42 -8.75
CA VAL A 102 -22.25 -12.65 -9.12
C VAL A 102 -21.37 -13.89 -8.96
N GLN A 103 -21.98 -15.00 -8.55
CA GLN A 103 -21.38 -16.33 -8.53
C GLN A 103 -22.43 -17.37 -8.95
N GLY A 104 -22.02 -18.45 -9.60
CA GLY A 104 -22.92 -19.48 -10.13
C GLY A 104 -23.48 -19.10 -11.49
N HIS A 105 -24.65 -19.65 -11.83
CA HIS A 105 -25.33 -19.37 -13.09
C HIS A 105 -26.34 -18.24 -12.91
N ILE A 106 -26.03 -17.07 -13.47
CA ILE A 106 -26.82 -15.85 -13.35
C ILE A 106 -27.07 -15.28 -14.74
N LYS A 107 -28.35 -15.10 -15.07
CA LYS A 107 -28.76 -14.23 -16.16
C LYS A 107 -29.19 -12.90 -15.56
N TYR A 108 -28.65 -11.79 -16.07
CA TYR A 108 -29.13 -10.47 -15.69
C TYR A 108 -29.49 -9.63 -16.91
N GLN A 109 -30.54 -8.83 -16.76
CA GLN A 109 -31.03 -7.93 -17.78
C GLN A 109 -31.19 -6.53 -17.21
N ILE A 110 -30.81 -5.53 -18.00
CA ILE A 110 -30.99 -4.12 -17.68
C ILE A 110 -31.92 -3.53 -18.72
N PHE A 111 -33.06 -3.01 -18.26
CA PHE A 111 -33.98 -2.25 -19.09
C PHE A 111 -33.85 -0.77 -18.74
N LEU A 112 -33.78 0.07 -19.77
CA LEU A 112 -33.73 1.51 -19.66
C LEU A 112 -35.00 2.08 -20.27
N ASP A 113 -35.80 2.79 -19.47
CA ASP A 113 -37.11 3.32 -19.86
C ASP A 113 -38.03 2.27 -20.50
N GLY A 114 -37.88 1.01 -20.08
CA GLY A 114 -38.67 -0.14 -20.55
C GLY A 114 -38.08 -0.87 -21.76
N ALA A 115 -37.05 -0.34 -22.43
CA ALA A 115 -36.34 -1.02 -23.50
C ALA A 115 -35.18 -1.86 -22.95
N GLU A 116 -35.00 -3.09 -23.44
CA GLU A 116 -33.85 -3.91 -23.05
C GLU A 116 -32.55 -3.26 -23.57
N SER A 117 -31.62 -3.00 -22.65
CA SER A 117 -30.32 -2.40 -22.96
C SER A 117 -29.16 -3.38 -22.81
N VAL A 118 -29.25 -4.30 -21.84
CA VAL A 118 -28.23 -5.33 -21.58
C VAL A 118 -28.94 -6.62 -21.26
N SER A 119 -28.45 -7.74 -21.81
CA SER A 119 -28.83 -9.09 -21.42
C SER A 119 -27.58 -9.97 -21.46
N GLU A 120 -27.14 -10.44 -20.30
CA GLU A 120 -25.98 -11.33 -20.19
C GLU A 120 -26.36 -12.58 -19.40
N ASP A 121 -25.82 -13.73 -19.84
CA ASP A 121 -25.97 -15.03 -19.19
C ASP A 121 -24.58 -15.54 -18.81
N LEU A 122 -24.33 -15.67 -17.51
CA LEU A 122 -23.01 -15.84 -16.92
C LEU A 122 -22.95 -17.10 -16.06
N VAL A 123 -21.84 -17.83 -16.19
CA VAL A 123 -21.47 -18.91 -15.26
C VAL A 123 -20.12 -18.57 -14.65
N ARG A 124 -20.07 -18.38 -13.33
CA ARG A 124 -18.87 -17.99 -12.59
C ARG A 124 -18.63 -18.89 -11.38
N GLU A 125 -17.43 -19.47 -11.28
CA GLU A 125 -17.06 -20.29 -10.11
C GLU A 125 -16.90 -19.45 -8.84
N ASN A 126 -16.25 -18.28 -8.98
CA ASN A 126 -15.99 -17.33 -7.90
C ASN A 126 -16.81 -16.05 -8.09
N TYR A 127 -17.03 -15.31 -7.00
CA TYR A 127 -17.67 -13.99 -7.08
C TYR A 127 -16.89 -13.09 -8.04
N THR A 128 -17.58 -12.64 -9.08
CA THR A 128 -17.04 -11.74 -10.09
C THR A 128 -17.75 -10.40 -10.01
N VAL A 129 -16.99 -9.32 -9.98
CA VAL A 129 -17.51 -7.94 -9.97
C VAL A 129 -18.04 -7.57 -11.34
N ILE A 130 -19.25 -7.02 -11.38
CA ILE A 130 -19.88 -6.43 -12.56
C ILE A 130 -20.12 -4.95 -12.28
N LYS A 131 -19.61 -4.11 -13.18
CA LYS A 131 -19.73 -2.65 -13.14
C LYS A 131 -20.36 -2.19 -14.45
N LYS A 132 -21.41 -1.37 -14.39
CA LYS A 132 -22.09 -0.84 -15.59
C LYS A 132 -22.34 0.65 -15.45
N LEU A 133 -21.95 1.42 -16.46
CA LEU A 133 -22.37 2.81 -16.61
C LEU A 133 -23.78 2.87 -17.16
N LEU A 134 -24.58 3.81 -16.68
CA LEU A 134 -25.93 4.06 -17.13
C LEU A 134 -26.07 5.48 -17.71
N PRO A 135 -26.88 5.66 -18.77
CA PRO A 135 -27.15 6.97 -19.32
C PRO A 135 -27.94 7.85 -18.32
N GLN A 136 -27.82 9.17 -18.49
CA GLN A 136 -28.44 10.14 -17.59
C GLN A 136 -29.97 10.14 -17.70
N ASN A 137 -30.67 10.36 -16.57
CA ASN A 137 -32.11 10.59 -16.48
C ASN A 137 -33.00 9.48 -17.03
N GLN A 138 -32.53 8.23 -17.01
CA GLN A 138 -33.32 7.08 -17.42
C GLN A 138 -33.68 6.23 -16.22
N LYS A 139 -34.89 5.67 -16.24
CA LYS A 139 -35.33 4.69 -15.26
C LYS A 139 -34.70 3.35 -15.61
N ALA A 140 -33.85 2.85 -14.72
CA ALA A 140 -33.22 1.55 -14.87
C ALA A 140 -34.02 0.47 -14.13
N VAL A 141 -34.26 -0.65 -14.80
CA VAL A 141 -34.80 -1.86 -14.20
C VAL A 141 -33.78 -2.98 -14.37
N VAL A 142 -33.31 -3.52 -13.25
CA VAL A 142 -32.37 -4.64 -13.25
C VAL A 142 -33.12 -5.91 -12.84
N LEU A 143 -33.09 -6.91 -13.70
CA LEU A 143 -33.66 -8.23 -13.44
C LEU A 143 -32.53 -9.24 -13.29
N PHE A 144 -32.55 -10.01 -12.21
CA PHE A 144 -31.68 -11.17 -12.01
C PHE A 144 -32.52 -12.44 -12.08
N GLU A 145 -32.05 -13.42 -12.84
CA GLU A 145 -32.61 -14.76 -12.93
C GLU A 145 -31.50 -15.78 -12.67
N THR A 146 -31.83 -16.83 -11.93
CA THR A 146 -30.92 -17.95 -11.67
C THR A 146 -31.48 -19.22 -12.32
N PRO A 147 -31.00 -19.59 -13.52
CA PRO A 147 -31.45 -20.83 -14.15
C PRO A 147 -31.09 -22.06 -13.31
N THR A 148 -29.92 -22.04 -12.67
CA THR A 148 -29.48 -23.00 -11.65
C THR A 148 -28.92 -22.24 -10.45
N VAL A 149 -28.26 -22.91 -9.49
CA VAL A 149 -27.71 -22.25 -8.28
C VAL A 149 -26.84 -21.05 -8.67
N GLY A 150 -27.21 -19.89 -8.13
CA GLY A 150 -26.48 -18.65 -8.30
C GLY A 150 -26.74 -17.68 -7.14
N ASN A 151 -25.78 -16.80 -6.92
CA ASN A 151 -25.77 -15.83 -5.84
C ASN A 151 -25.46 -14.44 -6.40
N VAL A 152 -26.18 -13.44 -5.91
CA VAL A 152 -25.92 -12.02 -6.17
C VAL A 152 -25.66 -11.34 -4.84
N LYS A 153 -24.60 -10.54 -4.75
CA LYS A 153 -24.33 -9.74 -3.55
C LYS A 153 -23.90 -8.32 -3.89
N ASN A 154 -23.94 -7.46 -2.87
CA ASN A 154 -23.43 -6.09 -2.94
C ASN A 154 -24.05 -5.27 -4.07
N LEU A 155 -25.34 -5.48 -4.37
CA LEU A 155 -26.04 -4.71 -5.39
C LEU A 155 -26.16 -3.25 -4.96
N CYS A 156 -25.60 -2.37 -5.78
CA CYS A 156 -25.61 -0.94 -5.57
C CYS A 156 -25.88 -0.19 -6.87
N ALA A 157 -26.66 0.87 -6.74
CA ALA A 157 -26.83 1.87 -7.77
C ALA A 157 -26.33 3.22 -7.25
N TYR A 158 -25.60 3.94 -8.09
CA TYR A 158 -25.04 5.25 -7.79
C TYR A 158 -25.70 6.31 -8.67
N ASP A 159 -25.99 7.48 -8.10
CA ASP A 159 -26.49 8.68 -8.79
C ASP A 159 -25.36 9.54 -9.38
N THR A 160 -24.11 9.19 -9.06
CA THR A 160 -22.91 9.93 -9.42
C THR A 160 -22.36 9.41 -10.74
N PRO A 161 -22.00 10.29 -11.70
CA PRO A 161 -21.37 9.87 -12.95
C PRO A 161 -19.93 9.37 -12.71
N PHE A 162 -19.51 8.40 -13.51
CA PHE A 162 -18.13 7.90 -13.58
C PHE A 162 -17.64 7.96 -15.02
N ASP A 163 -16.36 8.26 -15.22
CA ASP A 163 -15.77 8.35 -16.55
C ASP A 163 -15.65 6.98 -17.21
N ARG A 164 -15.29 5.94 -16.43
CA ARG A 164 -15.17 4.56 -16.90
C ARG A 164 -15.83 3.60 -15.92
N ALA A 165 -16.22 2.44 -16.43
CA ALA A 165 -16.81 1.39 -15.61
C ALA A 165 -15.86 0.95 -14.47
N ASP A 166 -14.55 0.89 -14.70
CA ASP A 166 -13.57 0.49 -13.69
C ASP A 166 -13.48 1.47 -12.52
N ASP A 167 -13.80 2.75 -12.75
CA ASP A 167 -13.80 3.80 -11.74
C ASP A 167 -15.02 3.71 -10.80
N ILE A 168 -16.02 2.88 -11.13
CA ILE A 168 -17.21 2.68 -10.27
C ILE A 168 -16.75 2.14 -8.92
N PHE A 169 -17.11 2.89 -7.87
CA PHE A 169 -16.69 2.61 -6.50
C PHE A 169 -17.25 1.26 -6.00
N PRO A 170 -16.43 0.42 -5.35
CA PRO A 170 -16.90 -0.86 -4.82
C PRO A 170 -17.92 -0.70 -3.68
N PHE A 171 -18.91 -1.60 -3.64
CA PHE A 171 -19.95 -1.62 -2.61
C PHE A 171 -19.79 -2.81 -1.65
N GLU A 172 -18.61 -2.97 -1.08
CA GLU A 172 -18.32 -4.04 -0.12
C GLU A 172 -18.36 -3.52 1.32
N GLU A 173 -18.64 -4.36 2.31
CA GLU A 173 -18.62 -3.92 3.72
C GLU A 173 -17.23 -3.44 4.13
N TYR A 174 -16.20 -4.11 3.62
CA TYR A 174 -14.81 -3.75 3.80
C TYR A 174 -14.18 -3.39 2.47
N LEU A 175 -13.48 -2.26 2.44
CA LEU A 175 -12.72 -1.81 1.29
C LEU A 175 -11.28 -2.27 1.46
N GLN A 176 -10.71 -2.82 0.40
CA GLN A 176 -9.34 -3.31 0.37
C GLN A 176 -8.47 -2.39 -0.48
N TYR A 177 -7.33 -2.00 0.07
CA TYR A 177 -6.37 -1.11 -0.57
C TYR A 177 -5.01 -1.81 -0.68
N PRO A 178 -4.54 -2.12 -1.90
CA PRO A 178 -3.24 -2.75 -2.11
C PRO A 178 -2.11 -1.76 -1.89
N LEU A 179 -1.44 -1.86 -0.73
CA LEU A 179 -0.43 -0.90 -0.29
C LEU A 179 0.79 -0.83 -1.23
N ARG A 180 1.15 -1.94 -1.87
CA ARG A 180 2.26 -2.00 -2.85
C ARG A 180 1.96 -1.32 -4.17
N GLU A 181 0.69 -1.28 -4.57
CA GLU A 181 0.28 -0.54 -5.77
C GLU A 181 0.21 0.96 -5.47
N MET A 182 -0.19 1.32 -4.26
CA MET A 182 -0.23 2.71 -3.79
C MET A 182 1.15 3.28 -3.47
N ALA A 183 2.05 2.47 -2.94
CA ALA A 183 3.42 2.81 -2.59
C ALA A 183 4.35 1.66 -3.01
N LYS A 184 5.07 1.84 -4.12
CA LYS A 184 5.96 0.80 -4.70
C LYS A 184 7.09 0.39 -3.75
N ASP A 185 7.48 1.29 -2.86
CA ASP A 185 8.51 1.08 -1.84
C ASP A 185 7.93 0.55 -0.52
N PHE A 186 6.65 0.20 -0.45
CA PHE A 186 6.03 -0.31 0.77
C PHE A 186 6.69 -1.60 1.26
N PHE A 187 7.22 -1.58 2.48
CA PHE A 187 7.74 -2.76 3.18
C PHE A 187 6.69 -3.33 4.14
N GLN A 188 6.27 -2.53 5.12
CA GLN A 188 5.23 -2.90 6.09
C GLN A 188 4.66 -1.66 6.79
N ILE A 189 3.44 -1.75 7.32
CA ILE A 189 2.89 -0.71 8.21
C ILE A 189 3.74 -0.62 9.47
N ASP A 190 3.95 0.59 9.99
CA ASP A 190 4.61 0.76 11.29
C ASP A 190 3.61 0.56 12.45
N GLU A 191 4.09 -0.06 13.54
CA GLU A 191 3.22 -0.55 14.61
C GLU A 191 2.56 0.60 15.36
N ASN A 192 1.22 0.61 15.38
CA ASN A 192 0.39 1.68 15.99
C ASN A 192 0.53 3.06 15.32
N GLU A 193 1.02 3.11 14.09
CA GLU A 193 1.21 4.36 13.33
C GLU A 193 0.17 4.53 12.22
N VAL A 194 -1.06 4.07 12.49
CA VAL A 194 -2.23 4.34 11.65
C VAL A 194 -3.14 5.29 12.41
N PHE A 195 -3.42 6.43 11.80
CA PHE A 195 -4.27 7.46 12.36
C PHE A 195 -5.51 7.65 11.50
N PHE A 196 -6.65 7.75 12.15
CA PHE A 196 -7.91 8.09 11.51
C PHE A 196 -8.20 9.57 11.74
N LEU A 197 -8.35 10.28 10.62
CA LEU A 197 -8.73 11.67 10.54
C LEU A 197 -10.21 11.74 10.14
N GLY A 198 -11.08 11.79 11.14
CA GLY A 198 -12.53 11.82 10.96
C GLY A 198 -13.10 13.24 10.90
N GLU A 199 -14.40 13.33 10.61
CA GLU A 199 -15.14 14.61 10.64
C GLU A 199 -15.56 15.01 12.06
N GLU A 200 -15.81 14.03 12.93
CA GLU A 200 -16.28 14.20 14.31
C GLU A 200 -15.14 14.21 15.33
N GLU A 201 -15.31 14.93 16.44
CA GLU A 201 -14.32 15.00 17.53
C GLU A 201 -14.29 13.71 18.36
N PRO A 202 -13.11 13.17 18.74
CA PRO A 202 -11.77 13.65 18.39
C PRO A 202 -11.41 13.37 16.93
N ARG A 203 -11.03 14.42 16.19
CA ARG A 203 -10.74 14.33 14.75
C ARG A 203 -9.45 13.59 14.41
N TYR A 204 -8.59 13.30 15.39
CA TYR A 204 -7.32 12.59 15.18
C TYR A 204 -7.16 11.52 16.26
N ILE A 205 -7.29 10.26 15.88
CA ILE A 205 -7.15 9.12 16.78
C ILE A 205 -6.33 8.00 16.15
N ALA A 206 -5.65 7.21 16.98
CA ALA A 206 -5.07 5.96 16.52
C ALA A 206 -6.20 5.04 16.01
N ALA A 207 -6.11 4.65 14.74
CA ALA A 207 -7.07 3.72 14.14
C ALA A 207 -6.84 2.32 14.71
N ARG A 208 -7.92 1.63 15.04
CA ARG A 208 -7.89 0.23 15.56
C ARG A 208 -8.86 -0.69 14.84
N ASP A 209 -9.65 -0.12 13.96
CA ASP A 209 -10.75 -0.71 13.21
C ASP A 209 -10.35 -1.00 11.76
N TYR A 210 -9.07 -1.31 11.54
CA TYR A 210 -8.56 -1.76 10.26
C TYR A 210 -8.02 -3.18 10.41
N TYR A 211 -7.95 -3.89 9.30
CA TYR A 211 -7.31 -5.19 9.20
C TYR A 211 -6.16 -5.12 8.21
N GLN A 212 -5.22 -6.05 8.36
CA GLN A 212 -4.14 -6.25 7.41
C GLN A 212 -4.21 -7.69 6.90
N GLU A 213 -4.45 -7.88 5.61
CA GLU A 213 -4.48 -9.20 4.99
C GLU A 213 -3.18 -9.43 4.20
N ALA A 214 -2.56 -10.60 4.42
CA ALA A 214 -1.30 -11.02 3.81
C ALA A 214 -0.13 -9.99 3.92
N GLY A 215 -0.20 -9.08 4.89
CA GLY A 215 0.79 -8.00 5.09
C GLY A 215 0.77 -6.89 4.04
N GLN A 216 -0.10 -6.94 3.02
CA GLN A 216 -0.04 -6.06 1.84
C GLN A 216 -1.36 -5.35 1.53
N LEU A 217 -2.47 -5.85 2.05
CA LEU A 217 -3.78 -5.23 1.90
C LEU A 217 -4.13 -4.49 3.18
N PHE A 218 -4.45 -3.21 3.05
CA PHE A 218 -5.07 -2.44 4.11
C PHE A 218 -6.58 -2.49 3.95
N VAL A 219 -7.27 -2.99 4.97
CA VAL A 219 -8.70 -3.28 4.91
C VAL A 219 -9.42 -2.42 5.94
N ILE A 220 -10.39 -1.63 5.49
CA ILE A 220 -11.16 -0.71 6.35
C ILE A 220 -12.66 -0.88 6.17
N PRO A 221 -13.46 -0.63 7.21
CA PRO A 221 -14.91 -0.63 7.10
C PRO A 221 -15.35 0.50 6.17
N ARG A 222 -16.18 0.17 5.18
CA ARG A 222 -16.74 1.15 4.26
C ARG A 222 -17.52 2.21 5.00
N ASN A 223 -18.35 1.81 5.98
CA ASN A 223 -19.29 2.69 6.69
C ASN A 223 -18.65 3.70 7.66
N ARG A 224 -17.32 3.90 7.61
CA ARG A 224 -16.62 4.88 8.43
C ARG A 224 -15.93 5.96 7.59
N PRO A 225 -16.66 7.02 7.20
CA PRO A 225 -16.09 8.09 6.39
C PRO A 225 -14.97 8.84 7.09
N GLY A 226 -13.88 9.13 6.38
CA GLY A 226 -12.73 9.88 6.88
C GLY A 226 -11.45 9.52 6.13
N VAL A 227 -10.32 9.98 6.65
CA VAL A 227 -8.99 9.72 6.05
C VAL A 227 -8.17 8.83 6.97
N TYR A 228 -7.63 7.75 6.44
CA TYR A 228 -6.65 6.92 7.14
C TYR A 228 -5.24 7.34 6.73
N ARG A 229 -4.49 7.89 7.67
CA ARG A 229 -3.08 8.21 7.51
C ARG A 229 -2.25 7.05 8.02
N ILE A 230 -1.47 6.44 7.14
CA ILE A 230 -0.68 5.24 7.42
C ILE A 230 0.79 5.62 7.31
N ASN A 231 1.51 5.57 8.43
CA ASN A 231 2.97 5.56 8.37
C ASN A 231 3.43 4.13 8.12
N TYR A 232 4.32 3.98 7.15
CA TYR A 232 4.85 2.69 6.72
C TYR A 232 6.36 2.74 6.65
N LYS A 233 6.98 1.60 6.93
CA LYS A 233 8.39 1.36 6.68
C LYS A 233 8.55 1.16 5.17
N ALA A 234 9.50 1.86 4.58
CA ALA A 234 9.77 1.84 3.14
C ALA A 234 11.09 1.13 2.83
N TYR A 235 11.15 0.47 1.67
CA TYR A 235 12.39 0.07 1.05
C TYR A 235 13.18 1.30 0.58
N PRO A 236 14.52 1.29 0.72
CA PRO A 236 15.35 2.36 0.17
C PRO A 236 15.27 2.37 -1.37
N GLU A 237 15.46 3.54 -1.96
CA GLU A 237 15.63 3.68 -3.40
C GLU A 237 16.96 3.07 -3.86
N ILE A 238 16.96 2.50 -5.06
CA ILE A 238 18.10 1.79 -5.63
C ILE A 238 19.08 2.81 -6.23
N ILE A 239 20.31 2.79 -5.76
CA ILE A 239 21.43 3.52 -6.35
C ILE A 239 21.87 2.80 -7.64
N THR A 240 22.07 3.56 -8.70
CA THR A 240 22.55 3.08 -10.00
C THR A 240 23.84 3.80 -10.38
N GLN A 241 24.40 3.47 -11.55
CA GLN A 241 25.55 4.21 -12.10
C GLN A 241 25.21 5.67 -12.42
N ASP A 242 23.94 5.95 -12.69
CA ASP A 242 23.45 7.27 -13.09
C ASP A 242 22.97 8.10 -11.89
N THR A 243 23.11 7.58 -10.66
CA THR A 243 22.79 8.35 -9.45
C THR A 243 23.82 9.46 -9.25
N GLU A 244 23.34 10.70 -9.22
CA GLU A 244 24.15 11.90 -9.03
C GLU A 244 24.82 11.96 -7.65
N ASP A 245 25.97 12.63 -7.57
CA ASP A 245 26.80 12.69 -6.36
C ASP A 245 26.16 13.47 -5.22
N ASP A 246 25.24 14.38 -5.53
CA ASP A 246 24.48 15.17 -4.56
C ASP A 246 23.24 14.45 -4.03
N TYR A 247 22.90 13.26 -4.56
CA TYR A 247 21.79 12.44 -4.07
C TYR A 247 21.95 12.12 -2.58
N GLU A 248 21.02 12.57 -1.76
CA GLU A 248 21.01 12.31 -0.32
C GLU A 248 20.55 10.88 -0.03
N ILE A 249 21.39 10.12 0.67
CA ILE A 249 21.03 8.76 1.06
C ILE A 249 19.90 8.81 2.09
N PRO A 250 18.76 8.13 1.86
CA PRO A 250 17.57 8.19 2.73
C PRO A 250 17.74 7.33 3.99
N LEU A 251 18.88 7.45 4.67
CA LEU A 251 19.18 6.79 5.94
C LEU A 251 19.40 7.84 7.03
N ALA A 252 19.16 7.45 8.28
CA ALA A 252 19.60 8.25 9.42
C ALA A 252 21.12 8.49 9.34
N ARG A 253 21.58 9.65 9.82
CA ARG A 253 22.97 10.11 9.65
C ARG A 253 24.00 9.07 10.09
N GLU A 254 23.78 8.48 11.25
CA GLU A 254 24.61 7.44 11.86
C GLU A 254 24.60 6.13 11.07
N ALA A 255 23.48 5.77 10.42
CA ALA A 255 23.39 4.62 9.55
C ALA A 255 24.12 4.87 8.22
N ALA A 256 23.93 6.05 7.62
CA ALA A 256 24.63 6.43 6.39
C ALA A 256 26.16 6.40 6.56
N ALA A 257 26.68 6.79 7.73
CA ALA A 257 28.11 6.75 8.04
C ALA A 257 28.71 5.33 8.06
N ILE A 258 27.89 4.29 8.21
CA ILE A 258 28.31 2.88 8.27
C ILE A 258 28.40 2.26 6.86
N VAL A 259 27.65 2.79 5.89
CA VAL A 259 27.61 2.27 4.49
C VAL A 259 29.00 2.07 3.88
N PRO A 260 29.97 3.01 4.01
CA PRO A 260 31.31 2.83 3.43
C PRO A 260 32.09 1.63 3.99
N LEU A 261 31.83 1.20 5.24
CA LEU A 261 32.48 0.02 5.83
C LEU A 261 32.08 -1.25 5.08
N TYR A 262 30.79 -1.42 4.82
CA TYR A 262 30.29 -2.55 4.04
C TYR A 262 30.84 -2.52 2.62
N MET A 263 30.75 -1.37 1.96
CA MET A 263 31.20 -1.22 0.57
C MET A 263 32.68 -1.56 0.43
N ALA A 264 33.54 -1.00 1.29
CA ALA A 264 34.96 -1.31 1.28
C ALA A 264 35.23 -2.80 1.54
N SER A 265 34.47 -3.45 2.44
CA SER A 265 34.60 -4.89 2.69
C SER A 265 34.27 -5.76 1.48
N GLN A 266 33.30 -5.34 0.65
CA GLN A 266 32.87 -6.13 -0.51
C GLN A 266 33.76 -5.90 -1.73
N LEU A 267 34.16 -4.65 -1.94
CA LEU A 267 34.93 -4.24 -3.10
C LEU A 267 36.42 -4.58 -2.98
N TYR A 268 36.96 -4.62 -1.75
CA TYR A 268 38.40 -4.79 -1.51
C TYR A 268 38.82 -6.21 -1.10
N LYS A 269 37.88 -7.17 -1.12
CA LYS A 269 38.12 -8.55 -0.65
C LYS A 269 39.13 -9.32 -1.49
N ASP A 270 39.16 -9.07 -2.80
CA ASP A 270 40.03 -9.79 -3.74
C ASP A 270 41.46 -9.19 -3.73
N ASP A 271 41.60 -7.90 -3.41
CA ASP A 271 42.91 -7.23 -3.31
C ASP A 271 43.54 -7.37 -1.92
N ASN A 272 42.74 -7.21 -0.85
CA ASN A 272 43.21 -7.32 0.52
C ASN A 272 42.14 -7.88 1.45
N ASN A 273 42.03 -9.22 1.44
CA ASN A 273 41.09 -9.95 2.28
C ASN A 273 41.23 -9.66 3.78
N ALA A 274 42.45 -9.37 4.27
CA ALA A 274 42.66 -9.07 5.69
C ALA A 274 41.99 -7.75 6.09
N ILE A 275 42.19 -6.68 5.31
CA ILE A 275 41.53 -5.39 5.54
C ILE A 275 40.02 -5.49 5.32
N ALA A 276 39.58 -6.17 4.27
CA ALA A 276 38.16 -6.39 3.99
C ALA A 276 37.44 -7.08 5.15
N THR A 277 38.09 -8.08 5.78
CA THR A 277 37.55 -8.77 6.97
C THR A 277 37.41 -7.82 8.16
N ILE A 278 38.38 -6.92 8.39
CA ILE A 278 38.31 -5.91 9.46
C ILE A 278 37.10 -4.99 9.24
N TYR A 279 36.93 -4.44 8.03
CA TYR A 279 35.79 -3.56 7.74
C TYR A 279 34.44 -4.27 7.81
N ARG A 280 34.38 -5.55 7.43
CA ARG A 280 33.17 -6.35 7.63
C ARG A 280 32.84 -6.48 9.13
N ASN A 281 33.83 -6.77 9.98
CA ASN A 281 33.61 -6.87 11.43
C ASN A 281 33.17 -5.53 12.04
N GLU A 282 33.81 -4.42 11.66
CA GLU A 282 33.40 -3.08 12.09
C GLU A 282 31.97 -2.75 11.65
N PHE A 283 31.60 -3.11 10.42
CA PHE A 283 30.24 -2.96 9.91
C PHE A 283 29.22 -3.73 10.76
N GLU A 284 29.48 -5.01 11.05
CA GLU A 284 28.56 -5.85 11.83
C GLU A 284 28.36 -5.29 13.25
N VAL A 285 29.45 -4.87 13.91
CA VAL A 285 29.40 -4.23 15.24
C VAL A 285 28.61 -2.93 15.18
N ALA A 286 28.88 -2.05 14.21
CA ALA A 286 28.20 -0.77 14.10
C ALA A 286 26.70 -0.95 13.78
N LYS A 287 26.36 -1.91 12.93
CA LYS A 287 24.98 -2.29 12.60
C LYS A 287 24.24 -2.80 13.85
N GLU A 288 24.87 -3.63 14.67
CA GLU A 288 24.27 -4.13 15.91
C GLU A 288 23.94 -2.97 16.87
N LEU A 289 24.85 -1.99 17.01
CA LEU A 289 24.62 -0.82 17.85
C LEU A 289 23.45 0.05 17.38
N LEU A 290 23.12 0.09 16.08
CA LEU A 290 21.95 0.82 15.58
C LEU A 290 20.62 0.25 16.10
N SER A 291 20.58 -1.05 16.38
CA SER A 291 19.37 -1.74 16.81
C SER A 291 19.01 -1.50 18.28
N GLN A 292 19.93 -0.93 19.07
CA GLN A 292 19.70 -0.61 20.48
C GLN A 292 18.73 0.57 20.60
N LYS A 293 17.48 0.28 21.00
CA LYS A 293 16.45 1.31 21.17
C LYS A 293 16.77 2.21 22.36
N GLY A 294 16.76 3.53 22.14
CA GLY A 294 16.60 4.49 23.23
C GLY A 294 15.17 4.43 23.76
N ASN A 295 15.00 4.44 25.09
CA ASN A 295 13.68 4.50 25.71
C ASN A 295 13.00 5.83 25.37
N VAL A 296 11.94 5.79 24.56
CA VAL A 296 11.06 6.92 24.34
C VAL A 296 9.90 6.80 25.33
N GLN A 297 9.83 7.70 26.31
CA GLN A 297 8.67 7.83 27.19
C GLN A 297 7.46 8.18 26.32
N ARG A 298 6.47 7.29 26.25
CA ARG A 298 5.15 7.61 25.71
C ARG A 298 4.36 8.33 26.80
N ASN A 299 3.63 9.38 26.43
CA ASN A 299 2.72 10.07 27.37
C ASN A 299 1.67 9.07 27.88
N GLU A 300 1.85 8.60 29.11
CA GLU A 300 0.86 7.83 29.83
C GLU A 300 -0.20 8.78 30.38
N LYS A 301 -1.43 8.71 29.84
CA LYS A 301 -2.56 9.38 30.47
C LYS A 301 -2.98 8.58 31.70
N PHE A 302 -2.59 9.05 32.88
CA PHE A 302 -3.12 8.53 34.13
C PHE A 302 -4.62 8.84 34.20
N THR A 303 -5.45 7.81 34.23
CA THR A 303 -6.89 7.98 34.49
C THR A 303 -7.14 7.37 35.87
N SER A 304 -7.45 8.21 36.85
CA SER A 304 -7.79 7.78 38.20
C SER A 304 -9.08 6.96 38.14
N LEU A 305 -9.00 5.66 38.48
CA LEU A 305 -10.16 4.77 38.64
C LEU A 305 -11.06 5.17 39.82
N SER A 306 -10.63 6.09 40.68
CA SER A 306 -11.34 6.47 41.90
C SER A 306 -11.97 7.87 41.89
N GLY A 307 -11.87 8.63 40.80
CA GLY A 307 -12.63 9.89 40.63
C GLY A 307 -12.41 10.94 41.72
N TRP A 308 -11.16 11.18 42.11
CA TRP A 308 -10.73 12.35 42.87
C TRP A 308 -9.71 13.15 42.07
#